data_AF-A0A399Y6A4-F1
#
_entry.id   AF-A0A399Y6A4-F1
#
_cell.length_a   1.000
_cell.length_b   1.000
_cell.length_c   1.000
_cell.angle_alpha   90.00
_cell.angle_beta   90.00
_cell.angle_gamma   90.00
#
_symmetry.space_group_name_H-M   'P 1'
#
loop_
_entity.id
_entity.type
_entity.pdbx_description
1 polymer ?
#
loop_
_entity_poly.entity_id
_entity_poly.type
_entity_poly.pdbx_seq_one_letter_code
_entity_poly.pdbx_strand_id
1 'polypeptide(L)'
;MGWNVAPEDVRPDFGRVTEEQQARYAVGAFQRGQEEWPWVGVNSYWFLKRPADWEIDQAWYYFRMLEPDFTPLPVYGAVAEYATGEPKLSPMPGWKYSWMAARPYLFIFGLAVLFFSLLRALTPRDAA
;
A
#
# COMPACT_ATOMS: atom_id res chain seq x y z
N MET A 1 -0.99 4.36 -3.65
CA MET A 1 0.11 4.87 -4.48
C MET A 1 -0.46 5.77 -5.57
N GLY A 2 0.26 6.80 -6.02
CA GLY A 2 -0.21 7.69 -7.09
C GLY A 2 0.83 8.76 -7.43
N TRP A 3 0.81 9.23 -8.68
CA TRP A 3 1.60 10.37 -9.16
C TRP A 3 0.66 11.42 -9.72
N ASN A 4 1.02 12.68 -9.57
CA ASN A 4 0.14 13.80 -9.82
C ASN A 4 0.42 14.44 -11.18
N VAL A 5 -0.61 14.60 -11.99
CA VAL A 5 -0.54 15.26 -13.31
C VAL A 5 -1.20 16.63 -13.31
N ALA A 6 -1.17 17.34 -12.18
CA ALA A 6 -1.79 18.66 -12.07
C ALA A 6 -1.24 19.61 -13.15
N PRO A 7 -2.12 20.32 -13.87
CA PRO A 7 -1.74 21.30 -14.88
C PRO A 7 -1.02 22.50 -14.24
N GLU A 8 -0.48 23.37 -15.09
CA GLU A 8 0.39 24.46 -14.64
C GLU A 8 -0.33 25.50 -13.77
N ASP A 9 -1.62 25.70 -14.01
CA ASP A 9 -2.52 26.61 -13.32
C ASP A 9 -2.96 26.11 -11.93
N VAL A 10 -2.86 24.81 -11.66
CA VAL A 10 -3.17 24.22 -10.35
C VAL A 10 -1.92 24.11 -9.50
N ARG A 11 -1.94 24.64 -8.27
CA ARG A 11 -0.78 24.64 -7.35
C ARG A 11 -0.24 23.20 -7.13
N PRO A 12 1.08 22.95 -7.29
CA PRO A 12 1.64 21.60 -7.32
C PRO A 12 1.95 21.03 -5.92
N ASP A 13 0.94 20.88 -5.07
CA ASP A 13 1.13 20.44 -3.67
C ASP A 13 1.77 19.04 -3.54
N PHE A 14 1.73 18.23 -4.60
CA PHE A 14 2.28 16.88 -4.65
C PHE A 14 3.37 16.70 -5.73
N GLY A 15 3.89 17.80 -6.27
CA GLY A 15 4.73 17.79 -7.47
C GLY A 15 3.91 17.59 -8.77
N ARG A 16 4.59 17.57 -9.92
CA ARG A 16 3.99 17.37 -11.25
C ARG A 16 4.81 16.39 -12.06
N VAL A 17 4.13 15.50 -12.76
CA VAL A 17 4.68 14.63 -13.80
C VAL A 17 3.78 14.69 -15.03
N THR A 18 4.27 14.21 -16.18
CA THR A 18 3.42 14.03 -17.37
C THR A 18 2.51 12.80 -17.22
N GLU A 19 1.46 12.69 -18.02
CA GLU A 19 0.58 11.50 -18.00
C GLU A 19 1.35 10.21 -18.35
N GLU A 20 2.31 10.28 -19.28
CA GLU A 20 3.16 9.15 -19.63
C GLU A 20 4.10 8.76 -18.48
N GLN A 21 4.60 9.75 -17.73
CA GLN A 21 5.39 9.49 -16.53
C GLN A 21 4.51 8.87 -15.43
N GLN A 22 3.29 9.38 -15.22
CA GLN A 22 2.34 8.82 -14.27
C GLN A 22 2.06 7.35 -14.55
N ALA A 23 1.75 7.01 -15.81
CA ALA A 23 1.51 5.63 -16.25
C ALA A 23 2.72 4.72 -15.98
N ARG A 24 3.92 5.16 -16.38
CA ARG A 24 5.17 4.40 -16.20
C ARG A 24 5.52 4.19 -14.73
N TYR A 25 5.42 5.25 -13.92
CA TYR A 25 5.76 5.19 -12.50
C TYR A 25 4.75 4.38 -11.70
N ALA A 26 3.46 4.44 -12.06
CA ALA A 26 2.43 3.60 -11.45
C ALA A 26 2.74 2.11 -11.61
N VAL A 27 3.02 1.66 -12.83
CA VAL A 27 3.39 0.25 -13.11
C VAL A 27 4.72 -0.10 -12.43
N GLY A 28 5.72 0.78 -12.56
CA GLY A 28 7.05 0.55 -11.97
C GLY A 28 7.00 0.40 -10.44
N ALA A 29 6.10 1.09 -9.75
CA ALA A 29 5.96 0.94 -8.30
C ALA A 29 5.34 -0.39 -7.89
N PHE A 30 4.40 -0.93 -8.69
CA PHE A 30 3.89 -2.28 -8.45
C PHE A 30 4.97 -3.34 -8.70
N GLN A 31 5.73 -3.22 -9.79
CA GLN A 31 6.86 -4.11 -10.11
C GLN A 31 7.89 -4.10 -8.98
N ARG A 32 8.32 -2.91 -8.57
CA ARG A 32 9.25 -2.74 -7.46
C ARG A 32 8.70 -3.29 -6.15
N GLY A 33 7.40 -3.11 -5.90
CA GLY A 33 6.74 -3.68 -4.72
C GLY A 33 6.81 -5.21 -4.68
N GLN A 34 6.67 -5.87 -5.83
CA GLN A 34 6.83 -7.32 -5.94
C GLN A 34 8.29 -7.76 -5.73
N GLU A 35 9.25 -7.02 -6.28
CA GLU A 35 10.67 -7.36 -6.23
C GLU A 35 11.30 -7.10 -4.86
N GLU A 36 11.06 -5.93 -4.28
CA GLU A 36 11.75 -5.46 -3.07
C GLU A 36 10.97 -5.74 -1.78
N TRP A 37 9.63 -5.81 -1.85
CA TRP A 37 8.76 -5.94 -0.67
C TRP A 37 7.78 -7.11 -0.77
N PRO A 38 8.26 -8.35 -0.97
CA PRO A 38 7.38 -9.50 -1.18
C PRO A 38 6.51 -9.87 0.04
N TRP A 39 6.75 -9.25 1.20
CA TRP A 39 5.89 -9.38 2.39
C TRP A 39 4.64 -8.48 2.35
N VAL A 40 4.56 -7.53 1.42
CA VAL A 40 3.37 -6.68 1.24
C VAL A 40 2.34 -7.46 0.41
N GLY A 41 1.25 -7.88 1.06
CA GLY A 41 0.22 -8.69 0.42
C GLY A 41 -0.69 -7.92 -0.55
N VAL A 42 -0.99 -6.66 -0.26
CA VAL A 42 -1.88 -5.83 -1.09
C VAL A 42 -1.27 -4.45 -1.29
N ASN A 43 -1.21 -4.00 -2.54
CA ASN A 43 -0.87 -2.62 -2.91
C ASN A 43 -2.09 -2.01 -3.63
N SER A 44 -2.43 -0.77 -3.28
CA SER A 44 -3.60 -0.09 -3.86
C SER A 44 -3.19 1.22 -4.54
N TYR A 45 -3.77 1.45 -5.72
CA TYR A 45 -3.68 2.73 -6.41
C TYR A 45 -4.72 3.71 -5.84
N TRP A 46 -4.31 4.96 -5.63
CA TRP A 46 -5.17 6.05 -5.20
C TRP A 46 -5.21 7.07 -6.34
N PHE A 47 -6.31 7.22 -7.09
CA PHE A 47 -7.61 6.51 -7.00
C PHE A 47 -8.22 6.35 -8.40
N LEU A 48 -9.31 5.60 -8.52
CA LEU A 48 -9.92 5.29 -9.83
C LEU A 48 -10.53 6.52 -10.52
N LYS A 49 -11.52 7.18 -9.93
CA LYS A 49 -12.17 8.39 -10.48
C LYS A 49 -12.78 9.28 -9.40
N ARG A 50 -13.07 10.55 -9.74
CA ARG A 50 -13.94 11.43 -8.96
C ARG A 50 -15.41 11.26 -9.38
N PRO A 51 -16.38 11.60 -8.52
CA PRO A 51 -17.79 11.61 -8.90
C PRO A 51 -18.12 12.65 -9.98
N ALA A 52 -17.48 13.82 -9.94
CA ALA A 52 -17.65 14.95 -10.87
C ALA A 52 -16.37 15.81 -10.90
N ASP A 53 -16.40 16.92 -11.65
CA ASP A 53 -15.28 17.84 -11.93
C ASP A 53 -15.22 19.07 -11.01
N TRP A 54 -16.08 19.17 -9.99
CA TRP A 54 -16.13 20.31 -9.06
C TRP A 54 -14.84 20.57 -8.26
N GLU A 55 -13.88 19.64 -8.30
CA GLU A 55 -12.58 19.70 -7.62
C GLU A 55 -11.42 19.89 -8.61
N ILE A 56 -11.69 20.26 -9.86
CA ILE A 56 -10.65 20.39 -10.89
C ILE A 56 -9.53 21.35 -10.47
N ASP A 57 -9.84 22.40 -9.71
CA ASP A 57 -8.84 23.37 -9.23
C ASP A 57 -7.97 22.84 -8.06
N GLN A 58 -8.22 21.61 -7.60
CA GLN A 58 -7.52 21.01 -6.47
C GLN A 58 -6.48 20.00 -6.96
N ALA A 59 -5.23 20.13 -6.50
CA ALA A 59 -4.13 19.28 -6.91
C ALA A 59 -4.44 17.78 -6.81
N TRP A 60 -5.15 17.34 -5.76
CA TRP A 60 -5.49 15.93 -5.55
C TRP A 60 -6.39 15.31 -6.63
N TYR A 61 -7.03 16.13 -7.48
CA TYR A 61 -7.94 15.69 -8.54
C TYR A 61 -7.19 14.92 -9.63
N TYR A 62 -5.90 15.25 -9.79
CA TYR A 62 -5.01 14.74 -10.83
C TYR A 62 -4.26 13.47 -10.44
N PHE A 63 -4.74 12.74 -9.44
CA PHE A 63 -4.36 11.35 -9.18
C PHE A 63 -5.31 10.33 -9.82
N ARG A 64 -6.41 10.79 -10.44
CA ARG A 64 -7.44 9.91 -11.02
C ARG A 64 -6.88 9.08 -12.17
N MET A 65 -7.42 7.87 -12.35
CA MET A 65 -7.13 7.01 -13.51
C MET A 65 -8.15 7.20 -14.63
N LEU A 66 -9.35 7.64 -14.28
CA LEU A 66 -10.44 7.93 -15.20
C LEU A 66 -10.97 9.34 -14.92
N GLU A 67 -11.46 9.98 -15.97
CA GLU A 67 -12.30 11.16 -15.84
C GLU A 67 -13.63 10.80 -15.14
N PRO A 68 -14.36 11.80 -14.61
CA PRO A 68 -15.66 11.56 -13.98
C PRO A 68 -16.67 10.81 -14.85
N ASP A 69 -16.59 11.01 -16.17
CA ASP A 69 -17.41 10.39 -17.23
C ASP A 69 -16.92 9.01 -17.70
N PHE A 70 -15.92 8.43 -17.00
CA PHE A 70 -15.27 7.16 -17.31
C PHE A 70 -14.34 7.16 -18.53
N THR A 71 -14.00 8.33 -19.09
CA THR A 71 -12.93 8.41 -20.09
C THR A 71 -11.60 7.94 -19.46
N PRO A 72 -10.94 6.92 -20.03
CA PRO A 72 -9.71 6.39 -19.45
C PRO A 72 -8.52 7.30 -19.75
N LEU A 73 -7.72 7.58 -18.71
CA LEU A 73 -6.42 8.25 -18.85
C LEU A 73 -5.32 7.22 -19.10
N PRO A 74 -4.13 7.62 -19.61
CA PRO A 74 -3.04 6.68 -19.92
C PRO A 74 -2.65 5.76 -18.77
N VAL A 75 -2.69 6.25 -17.53
CA VAL A 75 -2.39 5.45 -16.34
C VAL A 75 -3.38 4.29 -16.13
N TYR A 76 -4.65 4.45 -16.51
CA TYR A 76 -5.62 3.35 -16.43
C TYR A 76 -5.23 2.22 -17.37
N GLY A 77 -4.94 2.54 -18.63
CA GLY A 77 -4.52 1.55 -19.62
C GLY A 77 -3.29 0.78 -19.16
N ALA A 78 -2.25 1.50 -18.72
CA ALA A 78 -1.00 0.87 -18.27
C ALA A 78 -1.18 -0.02 -17.03
N VAL A 79 -1.94 0.44 -16.03
CA VAL A 79 -2.19 -0.35 -14.81
C VAL A 79 -3.11 -1.53 -15.10
N ALA A 80 -4.14 -1.38 -15.94
CA ALA A 80 -5.02 -2.46 -16.35
C ALA A 80 -4.25 -3.55 -17.10
N GLU A 81 -3.44 -3.17 -18.09
CA GLU A 81 -2.58 -4.11 -18.82
C GLU A 81 -1.65 -4.88 -17.88
N TYR A 82 -0.97 -4.17 -16.98
CA TYR A 82 -0.11 -4.80 -15.97
C TYR A 82 -0.89 -5.74 -15.03
N ALA A 83 -2.08 -5.36 -14.58
CA ALA A 83 -2.89 -6.12 -13.64
C ALA A 83 -3.55 -7.36 -14.27
N THR A 84 -3.88 -7.32 -15.56
CA THR A 84 -4.49 -8.44 -16.30
C THR A 84 -3.48 -9.31 -17.05
N GLY A 85 -2.20 -8.91 -17.08
CA GLY A 85 -1.12 -9.68 -17.69
C GLY A 85 -0.83 -10.99 -16.95
N GLU A 86 0.08 -11.79 -17.50
CA GLU A 86 0.51 -13.03 -16.84
C GLU A 86 1.10 -12.73 -15.45
N PRO A 87 0.62 -13.40 -14.38
CA PRO A 87 1.08 -13.12 -13.04
C PRO A 87 2.55 -13.50 -12.86
N LYS A 88 3.44 -12.51 -12.71
CA LYS A 88 4.82 -12.72 -12.26
C LYS A 88 4.86 -12.88 -10.74
N LEU A 89 4.22 -13.93 -10.22
CA LEU A 89 4.24 -14.23 -8.80
C LEU A 89 5.61 -14.79 -8.42
N SER A 90 6.38 -14.02 -7.67
CA SER A 90 7.58 -14.49 -6.99
C SER A 90 7.23 -14.79 -5.53
N PRO A 91 6.87 -16.04 -5.18
CA PRO A 91 6.52 -16.37 -3.80
C PRO A 91 7.71 -16.14 -2.89
N MET A 92 7.44 -15.75 -1.65
CA MET A 92 8.49 -15.69 -0.64
C MET A 92 9.08 -17.09 -0.39
N PRO A 93 10.35 -17.20 0.05
CA PRO A 93 10.88 -18.47 0.51
C PRO A 93 9.98 -19.11 1.58
N GLY A 94 9.75 -20.43 1.50
CA GLY A 94 8.83 -21.17 2.38
C GLY A 94 9.03 -20.89 3.87
N TRP A 95 10.28 -20.76 4.32
CA TRP A 95 10.61 -20.47 5.72
C TRP A 95 10.05 -19.12 6.20
N LYS A 96 9.88 -18.12 5.31
CA LYS A 96 9.27 -16.83 5.67
C LYS A 96 7.80 -17.02 6.03
N TYR A 97 7.07 -17.85 5.28
CA TYR A 97 5.70 -18.21 5.63
C TYR A 97 5.65 -18.94 6.98
N SER A 98 6.53 -19.92 7.20
CA SER A 98 6.62 -20.61 8.49
C SER A 98 6.93 -19.67 9.65
N TRP A 99 7.84 -18.73 9.46
CA TRP A 99 8.18 -17.71 10.47
C TRP A 99 7.02 -16.77 10.76
N MET A 100 6.34 -16.26 9.73
CA MET A 100 5.17 -15.39 9.90
C MET A 100 4.04 -16.10 10.65
N ALA A 101 3.85 -17.40 10.42
CA ALA A 101 2.88 -18.22 11.15
C ALA A 101 3.31 -18.49 12.60
N ALA A 102 4.61 -18.70 12.86
CA ALA A 102 5.13 -19.03 14.19
C ALA A 102 5.27 -17.81 15.12
N ARG A 103 5.66 -16.65 14.58
CA ARG A 103 5.96 -15.41 15.32
C ARG A 103 4.92 -15.02 16.38
N PRO A 104 3.60 -15.02 16.10
CA PRO A 104 2.60 -14.63 17.09
C PRO A 104 2.62 -15.51 18.35
N TYR A 105 2.90 -16.80 18.21
CA TYR A 105 2.95 -17.72 19.34
C TYR A 105 4.13 -17.46 20.28
N LEU A 106 5.28 -17.06 19.72
CA LEU A 106 6.44 -16.65 20.53
C LEU A 106 6.11 -15.42 21.39
N PHE A 107 5.36 -14.46 20.82
CA PHE A 107 4.94 -13.27 21.54
C PHE A 107 3.93 -13.59 22.63
N ILE A 108 2.93 -14.44 22.35
CA ILE A 108 1.94 -14.89 23.34
C ILE A 108 2.62 -15.65 24.48
N PHE A 109 3.55 -16.55 24.17
CA PHE A 109 4.31 -17.27 25.18
C PHE A 109 5.13 -16.32 26.06
N GLY A 110 5.87 -15.38 25.46
CA GLY A 110 6.64 -14.38 26.20
C GLY A 110 5.76 -13.50 27.08
N LEU A 111 4.60 -13.06 26.58
CA LEU A 111 3.62 -12.28 27.33
C LEU A 111 3.06 -13.05 28.52
N ALA A 112 2.75 -14.35 28.34
CA ALA A 112 2.27 -15.21 29.42
C ALA A 112 3.33 -15.37 30.51
N VAL A 113 4.59 -15.64 30.14
CA VAL A 113 5.70 -15.74 31.09
C VAL A 113 5.89 -14.44 31.86
N LEU A 114 5.87 -13.29 31.16
CA LEU A 114 5.96 -11.98 31.80
C LEU A 114 4.80 -11.75 32.77
N PHE A 115 3.56 -12.02 32.34
CA PHE A 115 2.36 -11.86 33.15
C PHE A 115 2.43 -12.69 34.44
N PHE A 116 2.77 -13.98 34.36
CA PHE A 116 2.89 -14.83 35.55
C PHE A 116 4.07 -14.45 36.44
N SER A 117 5.17 -13.96 35.86
CA SER A 117 6.32 -13.46 36.63
C SER A 117 5.98 -12.20 37.41
N LEU A 118 5.26 -11.26 36.79
CA LEU A 118 4.76 -10.05 37.44
C LEU A 118 3.72 -10.39 38.50
N LEU A 119 2.79 -11.30 38.22
CA LEU A 119 1.82 -11.76 39.20
C LEU A 119 2.55 -12.31 40.44
N ARG A 120 3.52 -13.20 40.26
CA ARG A 120 4.33 -13.74 41.36
C ARG A 120 5.10 -12.66 42.12
N ALA A 121 5.68 -11.68 41.43
CA ALA A 121 6.50 -10.64 42.04
C ALA A 121 5.67 -9.60 42.81
N LEU A 122 4.47 -9.29 42.34
CA LEU A 122 3.60 -8.24 42.87
C LEU A 122 2.52 -8.77 43.83
N THR A 123 2.32 -10.10 43.91
CA THR A 123 1.38 -10.68 44.86
C THR A 123 1.86 -10.36 46.29
N PRO A 124 1.04 -9.67 47.11
CA PRO A 124 1.37 -9.42 48.51
C PRO A 124 1.63 -10.75 49.21
N ARG A 125 2.75 -10.83 49.93
CA ARG A 125 2.96 -11.93 50.87
C ARG A 125 2.35 -11.50 52.17
N ASP A 126 1.25 -12.13 52.57
CA ASP A 126 0.66 -11.88 53.88
C ASP A 126 1.74 -12.12 54.95
N ALA A 127 1.96 -11.10 55.78
CA ALA A 127 2.85 -11.18 56.92
C ALA A 127 2.22 -12.14 57.94
N ALA A 128 2.81 -13.33 58.05
CA ALA A 128 2.58 -14.23 59.19
C ALA A 128 3.50 -13.83 60.34
#